data_AF-A0A7C1C888-F1
#
_entry.id   AF-A0A7C1C888-F1
#
_cell.length_a   1.000
_cell.length_b   1.000
_cell.length_c   1.000
_cell.angle_alpha   90.00
_cell.angle_beta   90.00
_cell.angle_gamma   90.00
#
_symmetry.space_group_name_H-M   'P 1'
#
loop_
_entity.id
_entity.type
_entity.pdbx_description
1 polymer ?
#
loop_
_entity_poly.entity_id
_entity_poly.type
_entity_poly.pdbx_seq_one_letter_code
_entity_poly.pdbx_strand_id
1 'polypeptide(L)' 'MKEALLVLSDGMVFEGESFGAEGETIGEVVFNTSMTGYQEILTDPSYRGQIVTMTYTQMGN' A
#
# COMPACT_ATOMS: atom_id res chain seq x y z
N MET A 1 17.42 -7.64 -0.57
CA MET A 1 15.99 -7.28 -0.55
C MET A 1 15.49 -7.51 0.86
N LYS A 2 14.62 -6.63 1.38
CA LYS A 2 14.11 -6.72 2.74
C LYS A 2 12.68 -7.24 2.70
N GLU A 3 12.39 -8.30 3.44
CA GLU A 3 11.06 -8.89 3.50
C GLU A 3 10.07 -7.96 4.20
N ALA A 4 8.81 -7.98 3.76
CA ALA A 4 7.69 -7.25 4.34
C ALA A 4 6.42 -8.12 4.35
N LEU A 5 5.53 -7.86 5.31
CA LEU A 5 4.27 -8.57 5.47
C LEU A 5 3.10 -7.58 5.54
N LEU A 6 2.01 -7.88 4.84
CA LEU A 6 0.69 -7.25 5.05
C LEU A 6 -0.24 -8.29 5.67
N VAL A 7 -0.68 -8.04 6.90
CA VAL A 7 -1.59 -8.92 7.65
C VAL A 7 -2.95 -8.27 7.77
N LEU A 8 -4.00 -8.98 7.36
CA LEU A 8 -5.38 -8.52 7.45
C LEU A 8 -6.05 -8.99 8.74
N SER A 9 -7.14 -8.32 9.13
CA SER A 9 -7.86 -8.61 10.37
C SER A 9 -8.52 -10.00 10.41
N ASP A 10 -8.74 -10.62 9.26
CA ASP A 10 -9.25 -11.98 9.12
C ASP A 10 -8.16 -13.06 9.22
N GLY A 11 -6.90 -12.65 9.40
CA GLY A 11 -5.74 -13.54 9.48
C GLY A 11 -5.08 -13.84 8.13
N MET A 12 -5.55 -13.26 7.02
CA MET A 12 -4.87 -13.38 5.74
C MET A 12 -3.52 -12.66 5.76
N VAL A 13 -2.49 -13.29 5.21
CA VAL A 13 -1.11 -12.75 5.16
C VAL A 13 -0.64 -12.68 3.73
N PHE A 14 -0.08 -11.53 3.33
CA PHE A 14 0.60 -11.32 2.07
C PHE A 14 2.07 -11.04 2.32
N GLU A 15 2.94 -11.86 1.74
CA GLU A 15 4.38 -11.70 1.77
C GLU A 15 4.85 -10.85 0.59
N GLY A 16 5.84 -9.98 0.81
CA GLY A 16 6.38 -9.13 -0.22
C GLY A 16 7.74 -8.55 0.12
N GLU A 17 8.16 -7.58 -0.69
CA GLU A 17 9.45 -6.90 -0.55
C GLU A 17 9.25 -5.43 -0.19
N SER A 18 9.98 -4.96 0.82
CA SER A 18 9.98 -3.56 1.21
C SER A 18 10.83 -2.73 0.26
N PHE A 19 10.25 -1.65 -0.24
CA PHE A 19 10.94 -0.58 -0.98
C PHE A 19 10.83 0.79 -0.30
N GLY A 20 10.04 0.90 0.78
CA GLY A 20 9.78 2.15 1.51
C GLY A 20 10.55 2.27 2.83
N ALA A 21 10.00 3.07 3.75
CA ALA A 21 10.56 3.27 5.08
C ALA A 21 10.48 2.00 5.94
N GLU A 22 11.44 1.84 6.85
CA GLU A 22 11.40 0.74 7.82
C GLU A 22 10.43 1.04 8.96
N GLY A 23 9.70 0.02 9.40
CA GLY A 23 8.78 0.10 10.54
C GLY A 23 7.51 -0.68 10.30
N GLU A 24 6.53 -0.44 11.16
CA GLU A 24 5.20 -1.02 11.10
C GLU A 24 4.16 0.09 11.02
N THR A 25 3.09 -0.15 10.27
CA THR A 25 1.93 0.75 10.21
C THR A 25 0.65 -0.05 10.26
N ILE A 26 -0.41 0.59 10.74
CA ILE A 26 -1.74 0.00 10.86
C ILE A 26 -2.72 0.98 10.21
N GLY A 27 -3.66 0.46 9.42
CA GLY A 27 -4.65 1.27 8.75
C GLY A 27 -5.73 0.42 8.09
N GLU A 28 -6.77 1.10 7.60
CA GLU A 28 -7.78 0.48 6.75
C GLU A 28 -7.17 0.17 5.39
N VAL A 29 -7.26 -1.08 4.94
CA VAL A 29 -6.83 -1.45 3.60
C VAL A 29 -7.93 -1.08 2.60
N VAL A 30 -7.57 -0.24 1.63
CA VAL A 30 -8.44 0.17 0.53
C VAL A 30 -7.78 -0.17 -0.81
N PHE A 31 -8.57 -0.23 -1.89
CA PHE A 31 -8.03 -0.39 -3.24
C PHE A 31 -8.41 0.77 -4.15
N ASN A 32 -7.50 1.16 -5.04
CA ASN A 32 -7.72 2.21 -6.03
C ASN A 32 -7.47 1.67 -7.45
N THR A 33 -8.40 1.94 -8.36
CA THR A 33 -8.38 1.42 -9.75
C THR A 33 -7.66 2.32 -10.76
N SER A 34 -7.00 3.38 -10.30
CA SER A 34 -6.28 4.32 -11.16
C SER A 34 -5.02 3.66 -11.73
N MET A 35 -4.78 3.86 -13.01
CA MET A 35 -3.59 3.36 -13.71
C MET A 35 -2.41 4.35 -13.68
N THR A 36 -2.69 5.61 -13.36
CA THR A 36 -1.74 6.74 -13.31
C THR A 36 -2.04 7.61 -12.10
N GLY A 37 -1.17 8.58 -11.80
CA GLY A 37 -1.39 9.55 -10.71
C GLY A 37 -1.10 9.01 -9.31
N TYR A 38 -0.14 8.07 -9.20
CA TYR A 38 0.19 7.44 -7.92
C TYR A 38 0.73 8.44 -6.88
N GLN A 39 1.41 9.52 -7.31
CA GLN A 39 1.93 10.53 -6.39
C GLN A 39 0.82 11.40 -5.80
N GLU A 40 -0.17 11.77 -6.62
CA GLU A 40 -1.36 12.51 -6.21
C GLU A 40 -2.19 11.69 -5.23
N ILE A 41 -2.35 10.39 -5.50
CA ILE A 41 -3.03 9.46 -4.58
C ILE A 41 -2.29 9.38 -3.24
N LEU A 42 -0.96 9.22 -3.24
CA LEU A 42 -0.16 9.13 -2.01
C LEU A 42 -0.16 10.42 -1.16
N THR A 43 -0.50 11.56 -1.76
CA THR A 43 -0.49 12.88 -1.09
C THR A 43 -1.90 13.42 -0.83
N ASP A 44 -2.95 12.71 -1.26
CA ASP A 44 -4.33 13.09 -0.99
C ASP A 44 -4.68 12.87 0.51
N PRO A 45 -5.10 13.93 1.23
CA PRO A 45 -5.47 13.84 2.64
C PRO A 45 -6.58 12.83 2.94
N SER A 46 -7.38 12.46 1.94
CA SER A 46 -8.47 11.49 2.07
C SER A 46 -7.97 10.09 2.46
N TYR A 47 -6.71 9.75 2.15
CA TYR A 47 -6.10 8.45 2.51
C TYR A 47 -5.41 8.44 3.88
N ARG A 48 -5.60 9.48 4.72
CA ARG A 48 -4.96 9.54 6.03
C ARG A 48 -5.35 8.34 6.89
N GLY A 49 -4.34 7.54 7.27
CA GLY A 49 -4.54 6.33 8.09
C GLY A 49 -5.00 5.10 7.30
N GLN A 50 -4.93 5.15 5.97
CA GLN A 50 -5.27 4.04 5.10
C GLN A 50 -4.01 3.44 4.47
N ILE A 51 -4.10 2.15 4.13
CA ILE A 51 -3.11 1.41 3.36
C ILE A 51 -3.70 1.24 1.95
N VAL A 52 -3.13 1.98 0.99
CA VAL A 52 -3.66 2.03 -0.38
C VAL A 52 -3.07 0.91 -1.23
N THR A 53 -3.92 0.02 -1.72
CA THR A 53 -3.56 -1.03 -2.69
C THR A 53 -3.90 -0.56 -4.10
N MET A 54 -2.90 -0.48 -4.97
CA MET A 54 -3.10 -0.11 -6.37
C MET A 54 -3.44 -1.34 -7.19
N THR A 55 -4.48 -1.30 -8.03
CA THR A 55 -4.82 -2.45 -8.88
C THR A 55 -3.95 -2.53 -10.13
N TYR A 56 -3.34 -1.42 -10.56
CA TYR A 56 -2.41 -1.42 -11.68
C TYR A 56 -1.04 -1.92 -11.24
N THR A 57 -0.45 -2.81 -12.05
CA THR A 57 0.69 -3.64 -11.64
C THR A 57 2.05 -2.93 -11.66
N GLN A 58 2.15 -1.78 -12.33
CA GLN A 58 3.40 -1.02 -12.45
C GLN A 58 3.24 0.37 -11.82
N MET A 59 3.85 0.55 -10.66
CA MET A 59 3.92 1.84 -9.93
C MET A 59 5.35 2.38 -9.98
N GLY A 60 5.51 3.70 -10.11
CA GLY A 60 6.84 4.31 -10.19
C GLY A 60 7.47 4.37 -11.59
N ASN A 61 6.65 4.29 -12.64
CA ASN A 61 7.07 4.53 -14.04
C ASN A 61 7.65 5.93 -14.24
#